data_AF-A0A349X687-F1
#
_entry.id   AF-A0A349X687-F1
#
_cell.length_a   1.000
_cell.length_b   1.000
_cell.length_c   1.000
_cell.angle_alpha   90.00
_cell.angle_beta   90.00
_cell.angle_gamma   90.00
#
_symmetry.space_group_name_H-M   'P 1'
#
loop_
_entity.id
_entity.type
_entity.pdbx_description
1 polymer ?
#
loop_
_entity_poly.entity_id
_entity_poly.type
_entity_poly.pdbx_seq_one_letter_code
_entity_poly.pdbx_strand_id
1 'polypeptide(L)'
;MSFHEISLNPEQFLAAFNEQLNNRFYALSRAESKILYQQLIDGEPEPFMQIDAGEGGEVICDLVLDYSEHVGKMSFSKFRKGLAMMMLNIKNRLDEKKSLNPMSSDTGEVLFNVPGVLQETDATNVIVCSFAQAGPGRATLKLMYLNPESYVQAAAAVSDQIAAQ
;
A
#
# COMPACT_ATOMS: atom_id res chain seq x y z
N MET A 1 -14.97 -22.14 -11.10
CA MET A 1 -14.43 -21.08 -11.98
C MET A 1 -12.99 -20.89 -11.56
N SER A 2 -12.04 -21.23 -12.42
CA SER A 2 -10.62 -21.05 -12.10
C SER A 2 -10.29 -19.58 -12.26
N PHE A 3 -10.09 -18.89 -11.15
CA PHE A 3 -9.49 -17.56 -11.16
C PHE A 3 -8.05 -17.74 -11.67
N HIS A 4 -7.71 -17.14 -12.81
CA HIS A 4 -6.31 -17.06 -13.21
C HIS A 4 -5.61 -16.22 -12.14
N GLU A 5 -4.65 -16.85 -11.47
CA GLU A 5 -3.79 -16.19 -10.49
C GLU A 5 -3.02 -15.08 -11.23
N ILE A 6 -3.21 -13.83 -10.81
CA ILE A 6 -2.48 -12.71 -11.37
C ILE A 6 -1.01 -12.92 -11.02
N SER A 7 -0.15 -13.14 -12.04
CA SER A 7 1.30 -13.18 -11.86
C SER A 7 1.84 -11.76 -11.65
N LEU A 8 1.66 -11.23 -10.45
CA LEU A 8 2.12 -9.91 -10.08
C LEU A 8 3.64 -9.94 -9.83
N ASN A 9 4.42 -9.21 -10.62
CA ASN A 9 5.83 -8.94 -10.27
C ASN A 9 5.87 -7.87 -9.16
N PRO A 10 6.26 -8.20 -7.91
CA PRO A 10 6.19 -7.27 -6.79
C PRO A 10 7.05 -6.01 -6.98
N GLU A 11 8.19 -6.11 -7.66
CA GLU A 11 9.10 -4.99 -7.88
C GLU A 11 8.51 -4.00 -8.88
N GLN A 12 8.03 -4.51 -10.02
CA GLN A 12 7.38 -3.68 -11.04
C GLN A 12 6.12 -3.03 -10.48
N PHE A 13 5.33 -3.80 -9.71
CA PHE A 13 4.15 -3.30 -9.03
C PHE A 13 4.50 -2.15 -8.08
N LEU A 14 5.44 -2.35 -7.16
CA LEU A 14 5.81 -1.32 -6.18
C LEU A 14 6.44 -0.10 -6.83
N ALA A 15 7.20 -0.27 -7.91
CA ALA A 15 7.74 0.85 -8.69
C ALA A 15 6.61 1.70 -9.30
N ALA A 16 5.65 1.06 -9.99
CA ALA A 16 4.50 1.74 -10.59
C ALA A 16 3.58 2.37 -9.52
N PHE A 17 3.37 1.69 -8.39
CA PHE A 17 2.62 2.21 -7.26
C PHE A 17 3.29 3.45 -6.65
N ASN A 18 4.60 3.41 -6.46
CA ASN A 18 5.38 4.53 -5.91
C ASN A 18 5.36 5.74 -6.84
N GLU A 19 5.51 5.53 -8.15
CA GLU A 19 5.37 6.57 -9.16
C GLU A 19 3.96 7.18 -9.13
N GLN A 20 2.92 6.36 -9.06
CA GLN A 20 1.56 6.86 -9.08
C GLN A 20 1.19 7.61 -7.80
N LEU A 21 1.71 7.21 -6.64
CA LEU A 21 1.59 7.99 -5.40
C LEU A 21 2.23 9.38 -5.56
N ASN A 22 3.43 9.45 -6.16
CA ASN A 22 4.07 10.72 -6.46
C ASN A 22 3.19 11.59 -7.36
N ASN A 23 2.70 11.02 -8.46
CA ASN A 23 1.89 11.74 -9.43
C ASN A 23 0.61 12.29 -8.78
N ARG A 24 -0.12 11.47 -8.03
CA ARG A 24 -1.45 11.82 -7.51
C ARG A 24 -1.43 12.69 -6.25
N PHE A 25 -0.37 12.61 -5.43
CA PHE A 25 -0.31 13.33 -4.14
C PHE A 25 0.79 14.40 -4.04
N TYR A 26 1.75 14.44 -4.96
CA TYR A 26 2.90 15.34 -4.89
C TYR A 26 3.16 16.16 -6.14
N ALA A 27 2.94 15.60 -7.34
CA ALA A 27 3.14 16.31 -8.59
C ALA A 27 1.97 17.25 -8.94
N LEU A 28 0.74 16.87 -8.56
CA LEU A 28 -0.44 17.72 -8.70
C LEU A 28 -0.47 18.87 -7.69
N SER A 29 -1.35 19.85 -7.91
CA SER A 29 -1.56 20.92 -6.95
C SER A 29 -2.09 20.38 -5.61
N ARG A 30 -1.88 21.14 -4.54
CA ARG A 30 -2.37 20.79 -3.20
C ARG A 30 -3.89 20.61 -3.17
N ALA A 31 -4.63 21.39 -3.97
CA ALA A 31 -6.08 21.32 -4.03
C ALA A 31 -6.55 20.01 -4.69
N GLU A 32 -6.00 19.67 -5.86
CA GLU A 32 -6.32 18.42 -6.57
C GLU A 32 -6.00 17.18 -5.74
N SER A 33 -4.81 17.14 -5.15
CA SER A 33 -4.41 16.04 -4.27
C SER A 33 -5.33 15.91 -3.04
N LYS A 34 -5.90 17.01 -2.56
CA LYS A 34 -6.81 17.02 -1.41
C LYS A 34 -8.20 16.49 -1.79
N ILE A 35 -8.63 16.65 -3.04
CA ILE A 35 -9.88 16.06 -3.54
C ILE A 35 -9.78 14.53 -3.46
N LEU A 36 -8.72 13.94 -4.03
CA LEU A 36 -8.47 12.50 -3.94
C LEU A 36 -8.39 12.03 -2.49
N TYR A 37 -7.67 12.75 -1.63
CA TYR A 37 -7.63 12.42 -0.21
C TYR A 37 -9.03 12.43 0.44
N GLN A 38 -9.90 13.38 0.07
CA GLN A 38 -11.25 13.46 0.63
C GLN A 38 -12.10 12.26 0.19
N GLN A 39 -12.05 11.90 -1.09
CA GLN A 39 -12.74 10.70 -1.62
C GLN A 39 -12.32 9.43 -0.86
N LEU A 40 -11.00 9.27 -0.64
CA LEU A 40 -10.47 8.13 0.13
C LEU A 40 -10.93 8.14 1.60
N ILE A 41 -11.01 9.31 2.24
CA ILE A 41 -11.52 9.44 3.61
C ILE A 41 -13.01 9.13 3.68
N ASP A 42 -13.77 9.50 2.65
CA ASP A 42 -15.20 9.24 2.54
C ASP A 42 -15.49 7.76 2.22
N GLY A 43 -14.45 6.95 2.02
CA GLY A 43 -14.53 5.51 1.77
C GLY A 43 -14.81 5.16 0.30
N GLU A 44 -14.65 6.12 -0.61
CA GLU A 44 -14.87 5.93 -2.04
C GLU A 44 -13.64 5.28 -2.69
N PRO A 45 -13.80 4.11 -3.36
CA PRO A 45 -12.73 3.52 -4.15
C PRO A 45 -12.43 4.38 -5.39
N GLU A 46 -11.17 4.75 -5.56
CA GLU A 46 -10.74 5.67 -6.62
C GLU A 46 -9.84 4.98 -7.64
N PRO A 47 -10.16 5.01 -8.94
CA PRO A 47 -9.27 4.51 -9.97
C PRO A 47 -7.88 5.15 -9.86
N PHE A 48 -6.88 4.30 -9.60
CA PHE A 48 -5.57 4.78 -9.18
C PHE A 48 -4.49 4.44 -10.19
N MET A 49 -4.36 3.17 -10.57
CA MET A 49 -3.36 2.73 -11.53
C MET A 49 -3.88 1.56 -12.35
N GLN A 50 -3.13 1.22 -13.38
CA GLN A 50 -3.36 0.04 -14.20
C GLN A 50 -2.09 -0.79 -14.22
N ILE A 51 -2.24 -2.11 -14.14
CA ILE A 51 -1.12 -3.05 -14.21
C ILE A 51 -1.34 -4.05 -15.34
N ASP A 52 -0.26 -4.47 -15.97
CA ASP A 52 -0.26 -5.58 -16.92
C ASP A 52 -0.17 -6.90 -16.15
N ALA A 53 -1.21 -7.72 -16.21
CA ALA A 53 -1.24 -9.05 -15.60
C ALA A 53 -0.77 -10.16 -16.55
N GLY A 54 -0.09 -9.82 -17.64
CA GLY A 54 0.41 -10.76 -18.65
C GLY A 54 -0.75 -11.37 -19.43
N GLU A 55 -0.88 -12.71 -19.39
CA GLU A 55 -1.94 -13.42 -20.12
C GLU A 55 -3.36 -13.03 -19.66
N GLY A 56 -3.50 -12.47 -18.46
CA GLY A 56 -4.78 -11.97 -17.92
C GLY A 56 -5.23 -10.60 -18.45
N GLY A 57 -4.35 -9.90 -19.19
CA GLY A 57 -4.61 -8.55 -19.70
C GLY A 57 -4.45 -7.44 -18.66
N GLU A 58 -5.00 -6.28 -18.97
CA GLU A 58 -4.90 -5.08 -18.12
C GLU A 58 -5.84 -5.18 -16.91
N VAL A 59 -5.30 -4.90 -15.72
CA VAL A 59 -6.07 -4.86 -14.46
C VAL A 59 -6.12 -3.43 -13.96
N ILE A 60 -7.33 -2.92 -13.75
CA ILE A 60 -7.57 -1.61 -13.15
C ILE A 60 -7.54 -1.78 -11.63
N CYS A 61 -6.68 -0.99 -11.00
CA CYS A 61 -6.47 -0.99 -9.55
C CYS A 61 -7.12 0.25 -8.94
N ASP A 62 -8.17 0.02 -8.14
CA ASP A 62 -8.84 1.07 -7.36
C ASP A 62 -8.15 1.22 -6.00
N LEU A 63 -7.80 2.45 -5.63
CA LEU A 63 -7.23 2.78 -4.33
C LEU A 63 -8.33 3.00 -3.31
N VAL A 64 -8.18 2.38 -2.15
CA VAL A 64 -9.01 2.59 -0.97
C VAL A 64 -8.13 2.91 0.24
N LEU A 65 -8.72 3.54 1.24
CA LEU A 65 -8.06 3.84 2.51
C LEU A 65 -8.83 3.22 3.67
N ASP A 66 -8.12 2.41 4.45
CA ASP A 66 -8.54 1.98 5.77
C ASP A 66 -7.72 2.76 6.82
N TYR A 67 -8.35 3.73 7.47
CA TYR A 67 -7.71 4.52 8.53
C TYR A 67 -8.29 4.20 9.91
N SER A 68 -8.95 3.05 10.07
CA SER A 68 -9.59 2.65 11.33
C SER A 68 -8.62 2.59 12.52
N GLU A 69 -7.38 2.16 12.29
CA GLU A 69 -6.32 2.10 13.30
C GLU A 69 -5.48 3.39 13.40
N HIS A 70 -5.86 4.45 12.70
CA HIS A 70 -5.16 5.73 12.82
C HIS A 70 -5.41 6.38 14.18
N VAL A 71 -4.34 6.64 14.92
CA VAL A 71 -4.42 7.30 16.22
C VAL A 71 -4.35 8.82 16.04
N GLY A 72 -5.40 9.48 16.53
CA GLY A 72 -5.54 10.94 16.53
C GLY A 72 -6.34 11.48 15.34
N LYS A 73 -6.31 12.80 15.16
CA LYS A 73 -7.04 13.45 14.06
C LYS A 73 -6.30 13.24 12.73
N MET A 74 -6.93 12.48 11.83
CA MET A 74 -6.46 12.32 10.47
C MET A 74 -6.55 13.65 9.70
N SER A 75 -5.51 13.96 8.92
CA SER A 75 -5.47 15.16 8.09
C SER A 75 -4.65 14.91 6.83
N PHE A 76 -4.94 15.67 5.78
CA PHE A 76 -4.21 15.57 4.52
C PHE A 76 -2.68 15.70 4.68
N SER A 77 -2.22 16.58 5.58
CA SER A 77 -0.78 16.75 5.83
C SER A 77 -0.16 15.53 6.53
N LYS A 78 -0.86 14.91 7.50
CA LYS A 78 -0.38 13.69 8.17
C LYS A 78 -0.38 12.49 7.22
N PHE A 79 -1.46 12.35 6.45
CA PHE A 79 -1.59 11.35 5.40
C PHE A 79 -0.42 11.43 4.41
N ARG A 80 -0.15 12.63 3.85
CA ARG A 80 1.01 12.83 2.97
C ARG A 80 2.32 12.49 3.66
N LYS A 81 2.57 12.91 4.90
CA LYS A 81 3.81 12.52 5.60
C LYS A 81 3.97 10.99 5.69
N GLY A 82 2.90 10.26 6.03
CA GLY A 82 2.90 8.79 6.05
C GLY A 82 3.22 8.19 4.69
N LEU A 83 2.57 8.69 3.62
CA LEU A 83 2.86 8.27 2.25
C LEU A 83 4.30 8.55 1.84
N ALA A 84 4.85 9.73 2.15
CA ALA A 84 6.21 10.08 1.81
C ALA A 84 7.22 9.11 2.46
N MET A 85 7.00 8.74 3.72
CA MET A 85 7.83 7.75 4.41
C MET A 85 7.73 6.36 3.76
N MET A 86 6.52 5.93 3.40
CA MET A 86 6.31 4.66 2.71
C MET A 86 6.99 4.65 1.33
N MET A 87 6.81 5.71 0.55
CA MET A 87 7.41 5.90 -0.77
C MET A 87 8.94 5.87 -0.73
N LEU A 88 9.54 6.53 0.28
CA LEU A 88 10.98 6.48 0.52
C LEU A 88 11.44 5.05 0.83
N ASN A 89 10.71 4.33 1.67
CA ASN A 89 11.05 2.95 2.01
C ASN A 89 10.88 1.99 0.83
N ILE A 90 9.88 2.19 -0.02
CA ILE A 90 9.73 1.46 -1.29
C ILE A 90 10.93 1.72 -2.18
N LYS A 91 11.28 2.99 -2.40
CA LYS A 91 12.42 3.36 -3.22
C LYS A 91 13.71 2.71 -2.72
N ASN A 92 14.00 2.81 -1.41
CA ASN A 92 15.19 2.22 -0.82
C ASN A 92 15.24 0.70 -1.04
N ARG A 93 14.11 0.01 -0.85
CA ARG A 93 14.05 -1.46 -0.99
C ARG A 93 14.28 -1.92 -2.43
N LEU A 94 13.73 -1.17 -3.39
CA LEU A 94 13.95 -1.40 -4.83
C LEU A 94 15.42 -1.12 -5.22
N ASP A 95 15.98 0.01 -4.79
CA ASP A 95 17.36 0.41 -5.09
C ASP A 95 18.38 -0.58 -4.49
N GLU A 96 18.12 -1.08 -3.28
CA GLU A 96 18.98 -2.06 -2.58
C GLU A 96 18.77 -3.51 -3.08
N LYS A 97 17.82 -3.75 -3.99
CA LYS A 97 17.40 -5.09 -4.45
C LYS A 97 17.11 -6.05 -3.29
N LYS A 98 16.60 -5.51 -2.18
CA LYS A 98 16.20 -6.33 -1.03
C LYS A 98 14.91 -7.05 -1.38
N SER A 99 14.81 -8.31 -0.98
CA SER A 99 13.57 -9.07 -1.16
C SER A 99 12.37 -8.30 -0.61
N LEU A 100 11.31 -8.17 -1.39
CA LEU A 100 10.10 -7.43 -1.01
C LEU A 100 9.24 -8.19 0.01
N ASN A 101 9.48 -9.51 0.17
CA ASN A 101 8.75 -10.42 1.08
C ASN A 101 7.26 -10.08 1.21
N PRO A 102 6.50 -10.10 0.10
CA PRO A 102 5.05 -9.93 0.17
C PRO A 102 4.46 -11.05 1.03
N MET A 103 3.55 -10.69 1.94
CA MET A 103 2.84 -11.63 2.78
C MET A 103 1.47 -11.89 2.17
N SER A 104 1.21 -13.13 1.75
CA SER A 104 -0.12 -13.51 1.29
C SER A 104 -0.96 -14.00 2.47
N SER A 105 -2.21 -13.57 2.52
CA SER A 105 -3.22 -14.11 3.44
C SER A 105 -4.01 -15.24 2.76
N ASP A 106 -4.69 -16.05 3.57
CA ASP A 106 -5.58 -17.13 3.09
C ASP A 106 -6.73 -16.63 2.20
N THR A 107 -7.02 -15.32 2.23
CA THR A 107 -8.05 -14.67 1.40
C THR A 107 -7.53 -14.26 0.01
N GLY A 108 -6.24 -14.46 -0.28
CA GLY A 108 -5.60 -14.02 -1.52
C GLY A 108 -5.19 -12.54 -1.52
N GLU A 109 -5.34 -11.82 -0.40
CA GLU A 109 -4.79 -10.48 -0.23
C GLU A 109 -3.28 -10.55 0.02
N VAL A 110 -2.53 -9.80 -0.78
CA VAL A 110 -1.07 -9.69 -0.74
C VAL A 110 -0.69 -8.38 -0.05
N LEU A 111 -0.05 -8.47 1.11
CA LEU A 111 0.44 -7.34 1.87
C LEU A 111 1.91 -7.07 1.55
N PHE A 112 2.22 -5.84 1.11
CA PHE A 112 3.60 -5.41 0.89
C PHE A 112 4.19 -4.88 2.20
N ASN A 113 5.16 -5.59 2.75
CA ASN A 113 5.78 -5.25 4.03
C ASN A 113 6.80 -4.10 3.91
N VAL A 114 6.34 -2.94 3.43
CA VAL A 114 7.12 -1.72 3.27
C VAL A 114 6.35 -0.56 3.91
N PRO A 115 6.53 -0.32 5.22
CA PRO A 115 5.70 0.61 5.97
C PRO A 115 6.14 2.07 5.78
N GLY A 116 5.19 2.99 5.90
CA GLY A 116 5.46 4.39 6.25
C GLY A 116 5.20 4.59 7.74
N VAL A 117 6.22 4.98 8.51
CA VAL A 117 6.06 5.21 9.96
C VAL A 117 6.05 6.71 10.24
N LEU A 118 4.97 7.19 10.86
CA LEU A 118 4.86 8.56 11.34
C LEU A 118 4.87 8.55 12.87
N GLN A 119 5.96 9.04 13.46
CA GLN A 119 6.05 9.30 14.89
C GLN A 119 5.65 10.75 15.18
N GLU A 120 4.62 10.92 15.99
CA GLU A 120 4.21 12.17 16.62
C GLU A 120 4.42 12.05 18.14
N THR A 121 4.38 13.18 18.86
CA THR A 121 4.69 13.23 20.30
C THR A 121 3.91 12.22 21.13
N ASP A 122 2.65 11.97 20.79
CA ASP A 122 1.74 11.13 21.58
C ASP A 122 1.26 9.87 20.82
N ALA A 123 1.70 9.68 19.57
CA ALA A 123 1.18 8.60 18.72
C ALA A 123 2.19 8.17 17.66
N THR A 124 2.25 6.85 17.42
CA THR A 124 2.90 6.28 16.25
C THR A 124 1.82 5.73 15.32
N ASN A 125 1.90 6.10 14.05
CA ASN A 125 0.99 5.61 13.02
C ASN A 125 1.80 4.91 11.94
N VAL A 126 1.39 3.69 11.58
CA VAL A 126 2.04 2.89 10.53
C VAL A 126 1.07 2.76 9.37
N ILE A 127 1.49 3.14 8.16
CA ILE A 127 0.74 2.90 6.92
C ILE A 127 1.43 1.83 6.08
N VAL A 128 0.65 0.90 5.53
CA VAL A 128 1.13 -0.15 4.62
C VAL A 128 0.20 -0.24 3.41
N CYS A 129 0.63 -0.99 2.38
CA CYS A 129 -0.16 -1.23 1.17
C CYS A 129 -0.42 -2.72 1.00
N SER A 130 -1.67 -3.09 0.71
CA SER A 130 -2.03 -4.42 0.23
C SER A 130 -2.71 -4.37 -1.13
N PHE A 131 -2.68 -5.52 -1.81
CA PHE A 131 -3.31 -5.78 -3.09
C PHE A 131 -4.24 -6.98 -2.95
N ALA A 132 -5.47 -6.85 -3.42
CA ALA A 132 -6.41 -7.97 -3.49
C ALA A 132 -7.13 -7.96 -4.84
N GLN A 133 -7.30 -9.13 -5.45
CA GLN A 133 -8.11 -9.25 -6.64
C GLN A 133 -9.59 -9.06 -6.28
N ALA A 134 -10.24 -8.07 -6.90
CA ALA A 134 -11.65 -7.75 -6.65
C ALA A 134 -12.59 -8.43 -7.66
N GLY A 135 -12.06 -8.90 -8.79
CA GLY A 135 -12.78 -9.61 -9.83
C GLY A 135 -11.99 -9.66 -11.15
N PRO A 136 -12.63 -10.09 -12.25
CA PRO A 136 -12.01 -10.08 -13.57
C PRO A 136 -11.60 -8.64 -13.96
N GLY A 137 -10.31 -8.44 -14.29
CA GLY A 137 -9.78 -7.14 -14.72
C GLY A 137 -9.79 -6.04 -13.65
N ARG A 138 -10.11 -6.35 -12.39
CA ARG A 138 -10.14 -5.37 -11.29
C ARG A 138 -9.43 -5.87 -10.04
N ALA A 139 -8.69 -4.97 -9.41
CA ALA A 139 -8.05 -5.19 -8.13
C ALA A 139 -8.25 -3.99 -7.21
N THR A 140 -8.11 -4.23 -5.92
CA THR A 140 -8.12 -3.22 -4.88
C THR A 140 -6.72 -3.03 -4.33
N LEU A 141 -6.29 -1.78 -4.29
CA LEU A 141 -5.10 -1.33 -3.56
C LEU A 141 -5.57 -0.69 -2.28
N LYS A 142 -5.26 -1.31 -1.15
CA LYS A 142 -5.67 -0.79 0.15
C LYS A 142 -4.46 -0.19 0.84
N LEU A 143 -4.51 1.13 1.02
CA LEU A 143 -3.70 1.78 2.03
C LEU A 143 -4.36 1.54 3.37
N MET A 144 -3.66 0.93 4.31
CA MET A 144 -4.21 0.69 5.64
C MET A 144 -3.29 1.19 6.73
N TYR A 145 -3.87 1.83 7.73
CA TYR A 145 -3.19 2.11 8.98
C TYR A 145 -3.21 0.85 9.85
N LEU A 146 -2.09 0.57 10.51
CA LEU A 146 -1.95 -0.55 11.44
C LEU A 146 -1.54 -0.03 12.81
N ASN A 147 -2.02 -0.72 13.85
CA ASN A 147 -1.52 -0.56 15.20
C ASN A 147 -0.01 -0.91 15.23
N PRO A 148 0.87 0.00 15.72
CA PRO A 148 2.31 -0.23 15.75
C PRO A 148 2.74 -1.46 16.55
N GLU A 149 2.07 -1.76 17.68
CA GLU A 149 2.40 -2.92 18.52
C GLU A 149 2.09 -4.22 17.78
N SER A 150 0.90 -4.30 17.18
CA SER A 150 0.50 -5.45 16.36
C SER A 150 1.39 -5.61 15.13
N TYR A 151 1.81 -4.51 14.51
CA TYR A 151 2.70 -4.54 13.35
C TYR A 151 4.11 -5.02 13.70
N VAL A 152 4.70 -4.56 14.82
CA VAL A 152 6.02 -5.03 15.27
C VAL A 152 6.00 -6.52 15.58
N GLN A 153 4.95 -7.01 16.24
CA GLN A 153 4.79 -8.44 16.53
C GLN A 153 4.66 -9.27 15.25
N ALA A 154 3.85 -8.82 14.28
CA ALA A 154 3.69 -9.50 13.00
C ALA A 154 4.99 -9.49 12.17
N ALA A 155 5.69 -8.35 12.10
CA ALA A 155 6.94 -8.23 11.36
C ALA A 155 8.06 -9.10 11.97
N ALA A 156 8.15 -9.16 13.31
CA ALA A 156 9.13 -10.00 14.00
C ALA A 156 8.88 -11.50 13.72
N ALA A 157 7.63 -11.95 13.78
CA ALA A 157 7.27 -13.34 13.49
C ALA A 157 7.66 -13.76 12.06
N VAL A 158 7.58 -12.85 11.10
CA VAL A 158 7.96 -13.10 9.69
C VAL A 158 9.48 -13.13 9.51
N SER A 159 10.22 -12.27 10.20
CA SER A 159 11.69 -12.29 10.19
C SER A 159 12.26 -13.58 10.77
N ASP A 160 11.66 -14.11 11.85
CA ASP A 160 12.11 -15.35 12.48
C ASP A 160 11.82 -16.59 11.62
N GLN A 161 10.72 -16.60 10.86
CA GLN A 161 10.40 -17.70 9.93
C GLN A 161 11.35 -17.78 8.74
N ILE A 162 11.94 -16.65 8.32
CA ILE A 162 12.93 -16.60 7.24
C ILE A 162 14.32 -16.98 7.77
N ALA A 163 14.66 -16.66 9.02
CA ALA A 163 15.93 -17.05 9.63
C ALA A 163 16.01 -18.55 9.99
N ALA A 164 14.86 -19.23 10.03
CA ALA A 164 14.74 -20.66 10.32
C ALA A 164 14.67 -21.56 9.06
N GLN A 165 14.76 -20.99 7.85
CA GLN A 165 14.84 -21.69 6.57
C GLN A 165 16.24 -21.58 5.96
#